data_AF-A0A6A7XYJ0-F1
#
_entry.id   AF-A0A6A7XYJ0-F1
#
_cell.length_a   1.000
_cell.length_b   1.000
_cell.length_c   1.000
_cell.angle_alpha   90.00
_cell.angle_beta   90.00
_cell.angle_gamma   90.00
#
_symmetry.space_group_name_H-M   'P 1'
#
loop_
_entity.id
_entity.type
_entity.pdbx_description
1 polymer ?
#
loop_
_entity_poly.entity_id
_entity_poly.type
_entity_poly.pdbx_seq_one_letter_code
_entity_poly.pdbx_strand_id
1 'polypeptide(L)'
;MNTILRKLAQEVEIDHLLSEEFACDPGFLPRFLAACDIPAPTAEVIDVVPEPVLGGLGYGDLLVLYKTSDDTSRPSSILIENKINSAPGNRQAARYQEYANIQTASNWHYCRIILVAPQNYIGERSEFDAFISYESIMRIMENASESRLLYRRAILQRAIIKQSTSGVGIPDQDMLQLRRDYHSFFDIRGIYYANKFNIERLKGAYAAGESWNYFYIPGIEDAYIRHRLWTTIADKVGKIDFIIRRPIEEVTLLISGNPYPSSTLETYGNYETKICVDVPEMRQKDGFNQAVAEIVFSHIDRMISWYKEMIINTPVRLE
;
A
#
# COMPACT_ATOMS: atom_id res chain seq x y z
N MET A 1 1.33 27.59 -2.62
CA MET A 1 0.75 26.71 -1.59
C MET A 1 0.63 25.33 -2.22
N ASN A 2 1.44 24.36 -1.78
CA ASN A 2 1.31 22.98 -2.23
C ASN A 2 0.27 22.30 -1.32
N THR A 3 -0.95 22.18 -1.82
CA THR A 3 -2.00 21.43 -1.14
C THR A 3 -1.67 19.94 -1.30
N ILE A 4 -1.19 19.32 -0.22
CA ILE A 4 -1.03 17.86 -0.18
C ILE A 4 -2.44 17.27 -0.26
N LEU A 5 -2.74 16.55 -1.34
CA LEU A 5 -3.99 15.82 -1.49
C LEU A 5 -4.07 14.74 -0.40
N ARG A 6 -5.10 14.80 0.44
CA ARG A 6 -5.32 13.85 1.54
C ARG A 6 -5.67 12.45 1.05
N LYS A 7 -6.29 12.35 -0.13
CA LYS A 7 -6.81 11.10 -0.70
C LYS A 7 -6.48 10.99 -2.19
N LEU A 8 -6.39 9.77 -2.69
CA LEU A 8 -6.21 9.54 -4.12
C LEU A 8 -7.46 10.05 -4.86
N ALA A 9 -7.27 10.77 -5.97
CA ALA A 9 -8.38 11.35 -6.75
C ALA A 9 -9.47 10.33 -7.13
N GLN A 10 -9.08 9.07 -7.34
CA GLN A 10 -10.03 8.00 -7.63
C GLN A 10 -10.84 7.55 -6.42
N GLU A 11 -10.27 7.58 -5.21
CA GLU A 11 -11.04 7.29 -4.01
C GLU A 11 -12.05 8.41 -3.75
N VAL A 12 -11.67 9.68 -3.97
CA VAL A 12 -12.59 10.83 -3.91
C VAL A 12 -13.74 10.69 -4.91
N GLU A 13 -13.46 10.21 -6.12
CA GLU A 13 -14.48 9.96 -7.14
C GLU A 13 -15.52 8.93 -6.66
N ILE A 14 -15.07 7.90 -5.94
CA ILE A 14 -15.94 6.86 -5.37
C ILE A 14 -16.71 7.40 -4.15
N ASP A 15 -16.08 8.21 -3.29
CA ASP A 15 -16.75 8.83 -2.15
C ASP A 15 -17.90 9.71 -2.62
N HIS A 16 -17.68 10.51 -3.67
CA HIS A 16 -18.73 11.31 -4.31
C HIS A 16 -19.81 10.43 -4.94
N LEU A 17 -19.43 9.36 -5.64
CA LEU A 17 -20.41 8.44 -6.22
C LEU A 17 -21.32 7.84 -5.14
N LEU A 18 -20.74 7.32 -4.06
CA LEU A 18 -21.52 6.72 -2.97
C LEU A 18 -22.39 7.77 -2.28
N SER A 19 -21.85 8.96 -2.02
CA SER A 19 -22.62 10.07 -1.47
C SER A 19 -23.83 10.42 -2.34
N GLU A 20 -23.64 10.49 -3.67
CA GLU A 20 -24.73 10.72 -4.62
C GLU A 20 -25.76 9.59 -4.62
N GLU A 21 -25.33 8.32 -4.61
CA GLU A 21 -26.25 7.17 -4.57
C GLU A 21 -27.10 7.17 -3.29
N PHE A 22 -26.49 7.40 -2.12
CA PHE A 22 -27.23 7.49 -0.86
C PHE A 22 -28.16 8.71 -0.81
N ALA A 23 -27.76 9.85 -1.37
CA ALA A 23 -28.55 11.08 -1.31
C ALA A 23 -29.69 11.13 -2.34
N CYS A 24 -29.53 10.48 -3.50
CA CYS A 24 -30.42 10.67 -4.64
C CYS A 24 -31.23 9.43 -5.06
N ASP A 25 -30.87 8.23 -4.60
CA ASP A 25 -31.64 7.01 -4.83
C ASP A 25 -32.21 6.45 -3.50
N PRO A 26 -33.50 6.69 -3.20
CA PRO A 26 -34.13 6.21 -1.97
C PRO A 26 -34.09 4.69 -1.80
N GLY A 27 -33.96 3.92 -2.88
CA GLY A 27 -33.85 2.47 -2.83
C GLY A 27 -32.42 1.98 -2.58
N PHE A 28 -31.40 2.84 -2.70
CA PHE A 28 -30.01 2.44 -2.60
C PHE A 28 -29.64 1.96 -1.19
N LEU A 29 -30.04 2.68 -0.15
CA LEU A 29 -29.73 2.30 1.23
C LEU A 29 -30.28 0.90 1.60
N PRO A 30 -31.57 0.57 1.40
CA PRO A 30 -32.07 -0.78 1.65
C PRO A 30 -31.30 -1.87 0.89
N ARG A 31 -30.99 -1.64 -0.40
CA ARG A 31 -30.23 -2.61 -1.21
C ARG A 31 -28.78 -2.74 -0.71
N PHE A 32 -28.17 -1.65 -0.28
CA PHE A 32 -26.81 -1.62 0.28
C PHE A 32 -26.74 -2.38 1.61
N LEU A 33 -27.67 -2.12 2.52
CA LEU A 33 -27.74 -2.81 3.82
C LEU A 33 -28.02 -4.31 3.64
N ALA A 34 -28.94 -4.68 2.74
CA ALA A 34 -29.19 -6.07 2.39
C ALA A 34 -27.95 -6.78 1.83
N ALA A 35 -27.17 -6.10 0.98
CA ALA A 35 -25.90 -6.62 0.46
C ALA A 35 -24.78 -6.71 1.51
N CYS A 36 -24.95 -6.07 2.67
CA CYS A 36 -24.10 -6.20 3.85
C CYS A 36 -24.63 -7.22 4.87
N ASP A 37 -25.68 -7.98 4.54
CA ASP A 37 -26.41 -8.86 5.47
C ASP A 37 -27.00 -8.14 6.70
N ILE A 38 -27.33 -6.85 6.54
CA ILE A 38 -27.98 -6.01 7.56
C ILE A 38 -29.46 -5.85 7.19
N PRO A 39 -30.40 -6.48 7.92
CA PRO A 39 -31.82 -6.42 7.57
C PRO A 39 -32.41 -5.05 7.94
N ALA A 40 -32.73 -4.24 6.93
CA ALA A 40 -33.40 -2.95 7.11
C ALA A 40 -34.21 -2.56 5.85
N PRO A 41 -35.28 -3.31 5.51
CA PRO A 41 -35.99 -3.16 4.24
C PRO A 41 -36.73 -1.81 4.09
N THR A 42 -36.98 -1.13 5.22
CA THR A 42 -37.70 0.15 5.29
C THR A 42 -36.78 1.32 5.66
N ALA A 43 -35.47 1.16 5.47
CA ALA A 43 -34.49 2.19 5.80
C ALA A 43 -34.64 3.40 4.87
N GLU A 44 -34.76 4.59 5.45
CA GLU A 44 -34.82 5.87 4.74
C GLU A 44 -33.66 6.76 5.19
N VAL A 45 -32.90 7.28 4.22
CA VAL A 45 -31.78 8.21 4.46
C VAL A 45 -32.31 9.53 5.01
N ILE A 46 -31.69 10.00 6.10
CA ILE A 46 -31.95 11.31 6.72
C ILE A 46 -30.89 12.30 6.25
N ASP A 47 -29.62 11.89 6.27
CA ASP A 47 -28.49 12.76 5.94
C ASP A 47 -27.31 11.94 5.44
N VAL A 48 -26.49 12.58 4.61
CA VAL A 48 -25.27 12.03 4.01
C VAL A 48 -24.15 13.04 4.19
N VAL A 49 -23.17 12.69 5.03
CA VAL A 49 -22.06 13.57 5.39
C VAL A 49 -20.77 13.00 4.77
N PRO A 50 -20.26 13.55 3.65
CA PRO A 50 -18.96 13.20 3.13
C PRO A 50 -17.84 13.76 4.01
N GLU A 51 -16.74 13.03 4.16
CA GLU A 51 -15.58 13.38 4.98
C GLU A 51 -15.91 13.86 6.42
N PRO A 52 -16.73 13.12 7.20
CA PRO A 52 -17.19 13.57 8.51
C PRO A 52 -16.02 13.71 9.50
N VAL A 53 -16.06 14.76 10.32
CA VAL A 53 -15.08 14.97 11.41
C VAL A 53 -15.44 14.08 12.60
N LEU A 54 -14.52 13.22 13.04
CA LEU A 54 -14.75 12.22 14.09
C LEU A 54 -14.28 12.70 15.47
N GLY A 55 -14.49 13.99 15.80
CA GLY A 55 -14.28 14.51 17.16
C GLY A 55 -12.85 14.37 17.70
N GLY A 56 -11.83 14.54 16.85
CA GLY A 56 -10.42 14.37 17.22
C GLY A 56 -9.84 13.00 16.85
N LEU A 57 -10.69 12.02 16.52
CA LEU A 57 -10.31 10.72 15.97
C LEU A 57 -10.09 10.77 14.45
N GLY A 58 -9.77 11.95 13.91
CA GLY A 58 -9.58 12.22 12.48
C GLY A 58 -10.88 12.31 11.68
N TYR A 59 -10.89 11.74 10.47
CA TYR A 59 -11.98 11.84 9.50
C TYR A 59 -12.49 10.47 9.06
N GLY A 60 -13.78 10.40 8.75
CA GLY A 60 -14.44 9.33 8.01
C GLY A 60 -14.36 9.57 6.50
N ASP A 61 -14.71 8.57 5.68
CA ASP A 61 -14.96 8.82 4.25
C ASP A 61 -16.40 9.24 3.98
N LEU A 62 -17.37 8.51 4.55
CA LEU A 62 -18.79 8.82 4.38
C LEU A 62 -19.58 8.36 5.61
N LEU A 63 -20.43 9.24 6.16
CA LEU A 63 -21.40 8.91 7.19
C LEU A 63 -22.81 9.03 6.60
N VAL A 64 -23.63 8.01 6.77
CA VAL A 64 -25.04 8.02 6.36
C VAL A 64 -25.91 7.83 7.58
N LEU A 65 -26.79 8.78 7.84
CA LEU A 65 -27.82 8.71 8.87
C LEU A 65 -29.13 8.23 8.26
N TYR A 66 -29.82 7.33 8.95
CA TYR A 66 -31.07 6.77 8.47
C TYR A 66 -32.03 6.41 9.60
N LYS A 67 -33.30 6.26 9.26
CA LYS A 67 -34.34 5.71 10.15
C LYS A 67 -34.94 4.46 9.53
N THR A 68 -35.48 3.58 10.36
CA THR A 68 -36.32 2.46 9.94
C THR A 68 -37.77 2.75 10.29
N SER A 69 -38.72 2.08 9.62
CA SER A 69 -40.15 2.17 9.98
C SER A 69 -40.45 1.72 11.40
N ASP A 70 -39.58 0.86 11.92
CA ASP A 70 -39.69 0.24 13.23
C ASP A 70 -39.15 1.29 14.22
N ASP A 71 -40.06 2.17 14.65
CA ASP A 71 -39.81 3.42 15.37
C ASP A 71 -38.73 3.34 16.46
N THR A 72 -37.53 3.80 16.13
CA THR A 72 -36.49 4.13 17.09
C THR A 72 -36.45 5.64 17.22
N SER A 73 -36.71 6.17 18.42
CA SER A 73 -36.66 7.60 18.74
C SER A 73 -35.34 8.29 18.39
N ARG A 74 -34.30 7.51 18.08
CA ARG A 74 -32.98 7.94 17.62
C ARG A 74 -32.69 7.33 16.25
N PRO A 75 -32.06 8.07 15.32
CA PRO A 75 -31.66 7.53 14.02
C PRO A 75 -30.55 6.47 14.18
N SER A 76 -30.41 5.62 13.18
CA SER A 76 -29.25 4.73 13.02
C SER A 76 -28.25 5.33 12.04
N SER A 77 -27.04 4.79 12.00
CA SER A 77 -25.97 5.27 11.15
C SER A 77 -25.11 4.15 10.58
N ILE A 78 -24.53 4.40 9.41
CA ILE A 78 -23.39 3.65 8.89
C ILE A 78 -22.23 4.61 8.64
N LEU A 79 -21.05 4.24 9.11
CA LEU A 79 -19.80 4.93 8.83
C LEU A 79 -19.00 4.07 7.85
N ILE A 80 -18.81 4.59 6.65
CA ILE A 80 -18.19 3.87 5.54
C ILE A 80 -16.73 4.29 5.43
N GLU A 81 -15.87 3.28 5.28
CA GLU A 81 -14.49 3.42 4.81
C GLU A 81 -14.39 2.90 3.38
N ASN A 82 -13.80 3.67 2.48
CA ASN A 82 -13.62 3.32 1.08
C ASN A 82 -12.13 3.11 0.75
N LYS A 83 -11.78 1.92 0.25
CA LYS A 83 -10.39 1.56 -0.08
C LYS A 83 -10.24 0.98 -1.48
N ILE A 84 -9.20 1.39 -2.18
CA ILE A 84 -8.76 0.70 -3.41
C ILE A 84 -7.55 -0.22 -3.11
N ASN A 85 -6.43 0.33 -2.61
CA ASN A 85 -5.14 -0.41 -2.56
C ASN A 85 -4.37 -0.36 -1.26
N SER A 86 -4.63 0.67 -0.45
CA SER A 86 -3.79 0.97 0.70
C SER A 86 -3.99 -0.07 1.79
N ALA A 87 -2.90 -0.55 2.39
CA ALA A 87 -3.00 -1.16 3.71
C ALA A 87 -3.70 -0.15 4.66
N PRO A 88 -4.52 -0.62 5.61
CA PRO A 88 -5.17 0.27 6.57
C PRO A 88 -4.16 1.22 7.20
N GLY A 89 -4.53 2.50 7.34
CA GLY A 89 -3.77 3.37 8.22
C GLY A 89 -3.85 2.79 9.63
N ASN A 90 -2.72 2.70 10.36
CA ASN A 90 -2.66 2.12 11.69
C ASN A 90 -3.91 2.48 12.54
N ARG A 91 -4.69 1.45 12.93
CA ARG A 91 -5.87 1.54 13.82
C ARG A 91 -7.11 2.25 13.24
N GLN A 92 -7.32 2.26 11.92
CA GLN A 92 -8.47 2.96 11.33
C GLN A 92 -9.82 2.38 11.77
N ALA A 93 -10.00 1.07 11.72
CA ALA A 93 -11.22 0.42 12.18
C ALA A 93 -11.49 0.67 13.68
N ALA A 94 -10.45 0.55 14.52
CA ALA A 94 -10.54 0.84 15.95
C ALA A 94 -10.98 2.28 16.25
N ARG A 95 -10.48 3.27 15.49
CA ARG A 95 -10.92 4.68 15.63
C ARG A 95 -12.40 4.86 15.25
N TYR A 96 -12.86 4.16 14.22
CA TYR A 96 -14.26 4.25 13.78
C TYR A 96 -15.17 3.56 14.79
N GLN A 97 -14.72 2.46 15.39
CA GLN A 97 -15.43 1.79 16.48
C GLN A 97 -15.55 2.69 17.71
N GLU A 98 -14.48 3.40 18.08
CA GLU A 98 -14.50 4.35 19.20
C GLU A 98 -15.51 5.48 18.96
N TYR A 99 -15.50 6.07 17.75
CA TYR A 99 -16.49 7.07 17.36
C TYR A 99 -17.93 6.51 17.38
N ALA A 100 -18.15 5.30 16.84
CA ALA A 100 -19.43 4.62 16.85
C ALA A 100 -19.96 4.40 18.28
N ASN A 101 -19.10 3.98 19.21
CA ASN A 101 -19.46 3.79 20.62
C ASN A 101 -19.86 5.10 21.30
N ILE A 102 -19.16 6.20 21.02
CA ILE A 102 -19.49 7.53 21.56
C ILE A 102 -20.87 7.98 21.06
N GLN A 103 -21.15 7.80 19.77
CA GLN A 103 -22.41 8.28 19.18
C GLN A 103 -23.62 7.42 19.55
N THR A 104 -23.45 6.11 19.69
CA THR A 104 -24.55 5.21 20.11
C THR A 104 -24.96 5.41 21.57
N ALA A 105 -24.03 5.86 22.42
CA ALA A 105 -24.31 6.17 23.81
C ALA A 105 -25.32 7.32 24.00
N SER A 106 -25.37 8.29 23.08
CA SER A 106 -26.15 9.53 23.25
C SER A 106 -27.06 9.86 22.07
N ASN A 107 -26.61 9.67 20.84
CA ASN A 107 -27.24 10.28 19.65
C ASN A 107 -27.96 9.27 18.77
N TRP A 108 -27.42 8.06 18.61
CA TRP A 108 -27.87 7.09 17.61
C TRP A 108 -28.33 5.78 18.23
N HIS A 109 -29.22 5.05 17.55
CA HIS A 109 -29.64 3.73 17.97
C HIS A 109 -28.52 2.70 17.75
N TYR A 110 -27.95 2.67 16.54
CA TYR A 110 -26.75 1.92 16.21
C TYR A 110 -25.83 2.72 15.28
N CYS A 111 -24.55 2.37 15.28
CA CYS A 111 -23.56 2.81 14.30
C CYS A 111 -22.80 1.58 13.83
N ARG A 112 -22.88 1.28 12.53
CA ARG A 112 -22.13 0.19 11.92
C ARG A 112 -20.97 0.75 11.12
N ILE A 113 -19.78 0.21 11.30
CA ILE A 113 -18.60 0.57 10.50
C ILE A 113 -18.48 -0.40 9.32
N ILE A 114 -18.53 0.11 8.10
CA ILE A 114 -18.61 -0.71 6.88
C ILE A 114 -17.41 -0.44 5.98
N LEU A 115 -16.72 -1.50 5.58
CA LEU A 115 -15.67 -1.41 4.57
C LEU A 115 -16.25 -1.58 3.17
N VAL A 116 -15.94 -0.64 2.30
CA VAL A 116 -16.24 -0.65 0.87
C VAL A 116 -14.93 -0.73 0.09
N ALA A 117 -14.69 -1.84 -0.61
CA ALA A 117 -13.44 -2.03 -1.37
C ALA A 117 -13.63 -3.04 -2.53
N PRO A 118 -12.66 -3.25 -3.43
CA PRO A 118 -12.73 -4.33 -4.41
C PRO A 118 -12.85 -5.70 -3.75
N GLN A 119 -13.51 -6.67 -4.41
CA GLN A 119 -13.69 -8.03 -3.90
C GLN A 119 -12.38 -8.73 -3.53
N ASN A 120 -11.26 -8.35 -4.15
CA ASN A 120 -9.94 -8.92 -3.93
C ASN A 120 -9.07 -8.12 -2.94
N TYR A 121 -9.61 -7.15 -2.21
CA TYR A 121 -8.84 -6.32 -1.26
C TYR A 121 -8.27 -7.14 -0.08
N ILE A 122 -6.96 -7.14 0.14
CA ILE A 122 -6.27 -8.03 1.12
C ILE A 122 -6.01 -7.31 2.48
N GLY A 123 -6.86 -6.37 2.88
CA GLY A 123 -6.73 -5.66 4.18
C GLY A 123 -7.54 -6.27 5.33
N GLU A 124 -7.65 -5.51 6.43
CA GLU A 124 -8.32 -5.86 7.70
C GLU A 124 -9.85 -5.92 7.59
N ARG A 125 -10.41 -6.76 6.71
CA ARG A 125 -11.87 -6.88 6.53
C ARG A 125 -12.59 -7.29 7.81
N SER A 126 -11.95 -8.13 8.62
CA SER A 126 -12.51 -8.67 9.86
C SER A 126 -12.63 -7.65 10.99
N GLU A 127 -12.06 -6.45 10.84
CA GLU A 127 -12.14 -5.39 11.85
C GLU A 127 -13.36 -4.47 11.67
N PHE A 128 -14.12 -4.63 10.57
CA PHE A 128 -15.34 -3.88 10.30
C PHE A 128 -16.57 -4.73 10.60
N ASP A 129 -17.70 -4.09 10.90
CA ASP A 129 -18.97 -4.79 11.15
C ASP A 129 -19.50 -5.48 9.89
N ALA A 130 -19.20 -4.92 8.71
CA ALA A 130 -19.56 -5.49 7.42
C ALA A 130 -18.58 -5.11 6.31
N PHE A 131 -18.61 -5.89 5.23
CA PHE A 131 -17.84 -5.65 4.01
C PHE A 131 -18.76 -5.75 2.79
N ILE A 132 -18.70 -4.78 1.89
CA ILE A 132 -19.36 -4.85 0.59
C ILE A 132 -18.36 -4.49 -0.51
N SER A 133 -18.35 -5.32 -1.56
CA SER A 133 -17.43 -5.10 -2.67
C SER A 133 -17.94 -4.09 -3.67
N TYR A 134 -17.04 -3.41 -4.38
CA TYR A 134 -17.42 -2.59 -5.55
C TYR A 134 -18.23 -3.40 -6.57
N GLU A 135 -17.91 -4.69 -6.75
CA GLU A 135 -18.62 -5.64 -7.59
C GLU A 135 -20.05 -5.90 -7.12
N SER A 136 -20.27 -5.96 -5.81
CA SER A 136 -21.62 -6.01 -5.22
C SER A 136 -22.36 -4.69 -5.40
N ILE A 137 -21.71 -3.55 -5.15
CA ILE A 137 -22.30 -2.22 -5.32
C ILE A 137 -22.79 -2.03 -6.76
N MET A 138 -21.95 -2.32 -7.76
CA MET A 138 -22.35 -2.23 -9.17
C MET A 138 -23.63 -3.03 -9.47
N ARG A 139 -23.81 -4.20 -8.85
CA ARG A 139 -24.99 -5.05 -9.07
C ARG A 139 -26.25 -4.48 -8.44
N ILE A 140 -26.15 -3.82 -7.29
CA ILE A 140 -27.31 -3.23 -6.58
C ILE A 140 -27.66 -1.81 -7.02
N MET A 141 -26.80 -1.15 -7.81
CA MET A 141 -27.10 0.16 -8.38
C MET A 141 -28.20 0.03 -9.45
N GLU A 142 -29.19 0.93 -9.36
CA GLU A 142 -30.31 1.02 -10.29
C GLU A 142 -30.46 2.47 -10.77
N ASN A 143 -30.85 2.66 -12.03
CA ASN A 143 -31.21 3.98 -12.54
C ASN A 143 -32.14 3.83 -13.73
N ALA A 144 -33.13 4.71 -13.86
CA ALA A 144 -34.01 4.74 -15.03
C ALA A 144 -33.24 5.06 -16.33
N SER A 145 -32.14 5.81 -16.22
CA SER A 145 -31.23 6.10 -17.34
C SER A 145 -30.11 5.07 -17.40
N GLU A 146 -30.17 4.18 -18.37
CA GLU A 146 -29.13 3.17 -18.61
C GLU A 146 -27.75 3.80 -18.84
N SER A 147 -27.67 4.91 -19.59
CA SER A 147 -26.41 5.61 -19.83
C SER A 147 -25.78 6.18 -18.56
N ARG A 148 -26.59 6.74 -17.65
CA ARG A 148 -26.10 7.18 -16.33
C ARG A 148 -25.63 6.00 -15.49
N LEU A 149 -26.40 4.91 -15.47
CA LEU A 149 -26.03 3.71 -14.73
C LEU A 149 -24.69 3.13 -15.22
N LEU A 150 -24.49 3.03 -16.54
CA LEU A 150 -23.24 2.57 -17.14
C LEU A 150 -22.07 3.49 -16.80
N TYR A 151 -22.25 4.80 -16.87
CA TYR A 151 -21.22 5.78 -16.51
C TYR A 151 -20.79 5.62 -15.04
N ARG A 152 -21.76 5.52 -14.13
CA ARG A 152 -21.49 5.38 -12.70
C ARG A 152 -20.81 4.04 -12.36
N ARG A 153 -21.28 2.93 -12.96
CA ARG A 153 -20.59 1.63 -12.84
C ARG A 153 -19.17 1.66 -13.38
N ALA A 154 -18.90 2.43 -14.44
CA ALA A 154 -17.55 2.57 -14.99
C ALA A 154 -16.57 3.26 -14.02
N ILE A 155 -17.04 4.10 -13.08
CA ILE A 155 -16.20 4.67 -12.00
C ILE A 155 -15.65 3.55 -11.12
N LEU A 156 -16.54 2.69 -10.61
CA LEU A 156 -16.18 1.54 -9.78
C LEU A 156 -15.30 0.55 -10.55
N GLN A 157 -15.60 0.32 -11.84
CA GLN A 157 -14.80 -0.56 -12.67
C GLN A 157 -13.37 -0.06 -12.87
N ARG A 158 -13.16 1.26 -13.04
CA ARG A 158 -11.80 1.84 -13.07
C ARG A 158 -11.06 1.61 -11.75
N ALA A 159 -11.74 1.68 -10.62
CA ALA A 159 -11.16 1.40 -9.32
C ALA A 159 -10.77 -0.08 -9.13
N ILE A 160 -11.61 -1.01 -9.58
CA ILE A 160 -11.32 -2.45 -9.60
C ILE A 160 -10.11 -2.74 -10.51
N ILE A 161 -10.11 -2.20 -11.73
CA ILE A 161 -8.97 -2.33 -12.66
C ILE A 161 -7.73 -1.75 -11.99
N LYS A 162 -7.82 -0.54 -11.43
CA LYS A 162 -6.72 0.08 -10.70
C LYS A 162 -6.19 -0.86 -9.63
N GLN A 163 -7.04 -1.48 -8.83
CA GLN A 163 -6.61 -2.44 -7.82
C GLN A 163 -5.89 -3.66 -8.38
N SER A 164 -6.44 -4.25 -9.45
CA SER A 164 -5.76 -5.35 -10.16
C SER A 164 -4.43 -4.93 -10.81
N THR A 165 -4.27 -3.64 -11.13
CA THR A 165 -3.03 -3.08 -11.69
C THR A 165 -2.13 -2.42 -10.64
N SER A 166 -2.55 -2.29 -9.38
CA SER A 166 -1.76 -1.59 -8.36
C SER A 166 -0.77 -2.58 -7.77
N GLY A 167 0.45 -2.50 -8.30
CA GLY A 167 1.47 -3.54 -8.26
C GLY A 167 2.15 -3.70 -9.64
N VAL A 168 1.51 -3.18 -10.68
CA VAL A 168 1.97 -3.08 -12.06
C VAL A 168 1.51 -1.74 -12.63
N GLY A 169 2.27 -0.66 -12.44
CA GLY A 169 2.08 0.52 -13.31
C GLY A 169 2.15 0.06 -14.77
N ILE A 170 1.44 0.75 -15.69
CA ILE A 170 1.32 0.41 -17.13
C ILE A 170 2.54 -0.42 -17.56
N PRO A 171 2.37 -1.73 -17.83
CA PRO A 171 3.48 -2.65 -18.02
C PRO A 171 4.48 -2.07 -19.02
N ASP A 172 5.64 -1.69 -18.53
CA ASP A 172 6.73 -1.22 -19.36
C ASP A 172 7.49 -2.46 -19.84
N GLN A 173 7.36 -2.76 -21.13
CA GLN A 173 7.95 -3.97 -21.71
C GLN A 173 9.48 -3.93 -21.64
N ASP A 174 10.08 -2.75 -21.80
CA ASP A 174 11.54 -2.58 -21.70
C ASP A 174 11.99 -2.82 -20.26
N MET A 175 11.21 -2.38 -19.27
CA MET A 175 11.50 -2.62 -17.87
C MET A 175 11.35 -4.09 -17.50
N LEU A 176 10.30 -4.75 -17.99
CA LEU A 176 10.11 -6.19 -17.79
C LEU A 176 11.25 -6.98 -18.44
N GLN A 177 11.69 -6.60 -19.64
CA GLN A 177 12.80 -7.24 -20.32
C GLN A 177 14.12 -7.03 -19.56
N LEU A 178 14.39 -5.79 -19.13
CA LEU A 178 15.54 -5.47 -18.27
C LEU A 178 15.57 -6.35 -17.02
N ARG A 179 14.41 -6.54 -16.36
CA ARG A 179 14.31 -7.41 -15.17
C ARG A 179 14.55 -8.87 -15.49
N ARG A 180 14.00 -9.39 -16.59
CA ARG A 180 14.25 -10.76 -17.04
C ARG A 180 15.73 -11.01 -17.28
N ASP A 181 16.40 -10.10 -17.96
CA ASP A 181 17.82 -10.22 -18.27
C ASP A 181 18.68 -10.12 -16.99
N TYR A 182 18.33 -9.20 -16.08
CA TYR A 182 18.99 -9.06 -14.78
C TYR A 182 18.87 -10.33 -13.93
N HIS A 183 17.68 -10.94 -13.88
CA HIS A 183 17.45 -12.21 -13.18
C HIS A 183 18.15 -13.38 -13.88
N SER A 184 18.10 -13.45 -15.21
CA SER A 184 18.80 -14.49 -15.96
C SER A 184 20.31 -14.41 -15.70
N PHE A 185 20.87 -13.21 -15.61
CA PHE A 185 22.27 -13.02 -15.25
C PHE A 185 22.56 -13.50 -13.82
N PHE A 186 21.68 -13.18 -12.86
CA PHE A 186 21.76 -13.70 -11.50
C PHE A 186 21.71 -15.24 -11.47
N ASP A 187 20.80 -15.87 -12.20
CA ASP A 187 20.63 -17.32 -12.22
C ASP A 187 21.85 -18.03 -12.84
N ILE A 188 22.41 -17.50 -13.93
CA ILE A 188 23.65 -18.02 -14.55
C ILE A 188 24.82 -17.92 -13.57
N ARG A 189 24.94 -16.79 -12.85
CA ARG A 189 25.93 -16.59 -11.78
C ARG A 189 25.51 -17.26 -10.47
N GLY A 190 24.32 -17.86 -10.42
CA GLY A 190 23.68 -18.40 -9.23
C GLY A 190 24.53 -19.46 -8.57
N ILE A 191 25.32 -20.22 -9.32
CA ILE A 191 26.27 -21.19 -8.73
C ILE A 191 27.28 -20.49 -7.79
N TYR A 192 27.73 -19.27 -8.11
CA TYR A 192 28.67 -18.50 -7.28
C TYR A 192 27.97 -17.78 -6.11
N TYR A 193 26.72 -17.33 -6.29
CA TYR A 193 26.00 -16.53 -5.29
C TYR A 193 24.91 -17.28 -4.48
N ALA A 194 24.56 -18.52 -4.83
CA ALA A 194 23.39 -19.25 -4.32
C ALA A 194 23.38 -19.44 -2.80
N ASN A 195 24.55 -19.38 -2.16
CA ASN A 195 24.68 -19.49 -0.70
C ASN A 195 24.94 -18.13 -0.01
N LYS A 196 25.05 -17.05 -0.78
CA LYS A 196 25.42 -15.72 -0.28
C LYS A 196 24.21 -14.82 -0.13
N PHE A 197 23.34 -14.77 -1.14
CA PHE A 197 22.11 -13.97 -1.14
C PHE A 197 21.12 -14.47 -2.19
N ASN A 198 19.85 -14.15 -1.98
CA ASN A 198 18.76 -14.36 -2.92
C ASN A 198 18.26 -13.02 -3.46
N ILE A 199 17.91 -12.96 -4.74
CA ILE A 199 17.17 -11.83 -5.30
C ILE A 199 15.67 -12.02 -5.04
N GLU A 200 14.91 -10.91 -4.92
CA GLU A 200 13.44 -10.94 -4.91
C GLU A 200 12.88 -11.75 -6.07
N ARG A 201 11.63 -12.20 -5.99
CA ARG A 201 11.02 -12.96 -7.09
C ARG A 201 10.70 -12.03 -8.28
N LEU A 202 11.01 -12.49 -9.50
CA LEU A 202 10.62 -11.81 -10.73
C LEU A 202 9.09 -11.68 -10.79
N LYS A 203 8.58 -10.46 -10.98
CA LYS A 203 7.15 -10.17 -11.14
C LYS A 203 6.70 -10.41 -12.58
N GLY A 204 5.39 -10.62 -12.76
CA GLY A 204 4.79 -10.77 -14.09
C GLY A 204 4.80 -9.50 -14.95
N ALA A 205 4.95 -8.32 -14.32
CA ALA A 205 5.05 -7.04 -15.00
C ALA A 205 5.66 -5.97 -14.05
N TYR A 206 6.17 -4.88 -14.63
CA TYR A 206 6.84 -3.78 -13.95
C TYR A 206 6.44 -2.44 -14.57
N ALA A 207 6.36 -1.38 -13.77
CA ALA A 207 6.21 -0.01 -14.26
C ALA A 207 7.56 0.62 -14.65
N ALA A 208 7.53 1.62 -15.55
CA ALA A 208 8.71 2.38 -16.00
C ALA A 208 9.56 3.02 -14.88
N GLY A 209 8.97 3.24 -13.69
CA GLY A 209 9.63 3.83 -12.53
C GLY A 209 10.14 2.82 -11.49
N GLU A 210 9.90 1.52 -11.66
CA GLU A 210 10.29 0.48 -10.70
C GLU A 210 11.78 0.15 -10.78
N SER A 211 12.63 1.05 -10.28
CA SER A 211 14.09 0.94 -10.39
C SER A 211 14.76 0.03 -9.35
N TRP A 212 14.04 -0.51 -8.37
CA TRP A 212 14.64 -1.20 -7.22
C TRP A 212 14.62 -2.73 -7.34
N ASN A 213 15.78 -3.38 -7.25
CA ASN A 213 15.90 -4.81 -6.99
C ASN A 213 16.19 -5.03 -5.51
N TYR A 214 15.62 -6.06 -4.90
CA TYR A 214 15.86 -6.41 -3.49
C TYR A 214 16.63 -7.72 -3.38
N PHE A 215 17.53 -7.79 -2.40
CA PHE A 215 18.35 -8.96 -2.10
C PHE A 215 18.28 -9.28 -0.62
N TYR A 216 18.13 -10.56 -0.32
CA TYR A 216 17.98 -11.10 1.03
C TYR A 216 19.16 -12.01 1.36
N ILE A 217 19.65 -11.94 2.60
CA ILE A 217 20.84 -12.67 3.04
C ILE A 217 20.38 -13.89 3.85
N PRO A 218 20.63 -15.13 3.39
CA PRO A 218 20.24 -16.32 4.14
C PRO A 218 20.82 -16.32 5.56
N GLY A 219 19.95 -16.56 6.55
CA GLY A 219 20.32 -16.61 7.96
C GLY A 219 20.53 -15.26 8.64
N ILE A 220 20.25 -14.14 7.96
CA ILE A 220 20.35 -12.79 8.51
C ILE A 220 19.01 -12.08 8.31
N GLU A 221 18.32 -11.81 9.42
CA GLU A 221 16.99 -11.16 9.40
C GLU A 221 17.06 -9.66 9.67
N ASP A 222 18.12 -9.17 10.28
CA ASP A 222 18.29 -7.76 10.65
C ASP A 222 18.96 -6.92 9.56
N ALA A 223 19.19 -7.48 8.36
CA ALA A 223 19.72 -6.72 7.24
C ALA A 223 19.24 -7.21 5.86
N TYR A 224 19.15 -6.29 4.91
CA TYR A 224 18.86 -6.59 3.50
C TYR A 224 19.52 -5.57 2.59
N ILE A 225 19.69 -5.92 1.32
CA ILE A 225 20.30 -5.04 0.32
C ILE A 225 19.27 -4.71 -0.75
N ARG A 226 19.34 -3.50 -1.30
CA ARG A 226 18.59 -3.14 -2.50
C ARG A 226 19.47 -2.39 -3.49
N HIS A 227 19.25 -2.66 -4.77
CA HIS A 227 19.92 -2.00 -5.88
C HIS A 227 18.93 -1.14 -6.64
N ARG A 228 19.16 0.18 -6.62
CA ARG A 228 18.52 1.14 -7.51
C ARG A 228 19.25 1.17 -8.83
N LEU A 229 18.56 0.75 -9.89
CA LEU A 229 19.06 0.77 -11.25
C LEU A 229 19.38 2.20 -11.74
N TRP A 230 18.60 3.22 -11.34
CA TRP A 230 18.87 4.64 -11.60
C TRP A 230 18.17 5.52 -10.55
N THR A 231 18.68 6.74 -10.31
CA THR A 231 18.04 7.72 -9.42
C THR A 231 17.15 8.71 -10.18
N THR A 232 17.70 9.79 -10.74
CA THR A 232 16.95 10.86 -11.41
C THR A 232 17.57 11.19 -12.75
N ILE A 233 16.98 12.13 -13.51
CA ILE A 233 17.59 12.60 -14.76
C ILE A 233 18.79 13.53 -14.47
N ALA A 234 18.72 14.28 -13.37
CA ALA A 234 19.76 15.23 -12.95
C ALA A 234 20.98 14.52 -12.36
N ASP A 235 20.75 13.38 -11.69
CA ASP A 235 21.78 12.56 -11.05
C ASP A 235 21.77 11.18 -11.73
N LYS A 236 22.66 10.97 -12.70
CA LYS A 236 22.69 9.76 -13.55
C LYS A 236 23.50 8.65 -12.90
N VAL A 237 23.01 8.15 -11.78
CA VAL A 237 23.70 7.18 -10.94
C VAL A 237 22.75 6.07 -10.50
N GLY A 238 23.25 4.84 -10.41
CA GLY A 238 22.62 3.75 -9.69
C GLY A 238 23.07 3.75 -8.23
N LYS A 239 22.35 3.08 -7.35
CA LYS A 239 22.72 3.02 -5.92
C LYS A 239 22.55 1.63 -5.37
N ILE A 240 23.46 1.21 -4.51
CA ILE A 240 23.30 0.04 -3.65
C ILE A 240 23.10 0.55 -2.23
N ASP A 241 21.96 0.24 -1.65
CA ASP A 241 21.68 0.51 -0.25
C ASP A 241 21.78 -0.81 0.51
N PHE A 242 22.66 -0.84 1.51
CA PHE A 242 22.67 -1.87 2.52
C PHE A 242 21.94 -1.37 3.76
N ILE A 243 20.78 -1.97 4.03
CA ILE A 243 19.89 -1.58 5.13
C ILE A 243 20.10 -2.53 6.29
N ILE A 244 20.42 -1.98 7.45
CA ILE A 244 20.59 -2.68 8.72
C ILE A 244 19.49 -2.19 9.66
N ARG A 245 18.70 -3.09 10.24
CA ARG A 245 17.58 -2.81 11.15
C ARG A 245 18.05 -2.48 12.55
N ARG A 246 18.96 -1.51 12.65
CA ARG A 246 19.51 -0.98 13.89
C ARG A 246 19.67 0.53 13.78
N PRO A 247 19.59 1.28 14.90
CA PRO A 247 19.87 2.71 14.94
C PRO A 247 21.28 3.05 14.42
N ILE A 248 21.43 4.25 13.84
CA ILE A 248 22.69 4.70 13.22
C ILE A 248 23.82 4.80 14.25
N GLU A 249 23.50 5.10 15.50
CA GLU A 249 24.45 5.18 16.60
C GLU A 249 25.09 3.80 16.86
N GLU A 250 24.29 2.74 16.85
CA GLU A 250 24.79 1.37 17.01
C GLU A 250 25.64 0.94 15.82
N VAL A 251 25.16 1.20 14.60
CA VAL A 251 25.90 0.81 13.38
C VAL A 251 27.21 1.60 13.24
N THR A 252 27.23 2.88 13.63
CA THR A 252 28.45 3.71 13.61
C THR A 252 29.53 3.15 14.52
N LEU A 253 29.16 2.63 15.70
CA LEU A 253 30.11 1.99 16.62
C LEU A 253 30.67 0.68 16.08
N LEU A 254 29.91 -0.01 15.21
CA LEU A 254 30.27 -1.31 14.63
C LEU A 254 31.05 -1.18 13.31
N ILE A 255 31.09 0.01 12.70
CA ILE A 255 31.59 0.24 11.33
C ILE A 255 33.13 0.15 11.16
N SER A 256 33.86 -0.39 12.14
CA SER A 256 35.30 -0.65 11.98
C SER A 256 35.56 -1.50 10.72
N GLY A 257 36.34 -0.97 9.77
CA GLY A 257 36.69 -1.68 8.54
C GLY A 257 35.63 -1.65 7.43
N ASN A 258 34.72 -0.66 7.40
CA ASN A 258 33.79 -0.47 6.27
C ASN A 258 34.52 -0.65 4.92
N PRO A 259 34.08 -1.60 4.06
CA PRO A 259 34.75 -1.88 2.79
C PRO A 259 34.66 -0.72 1.78
N TYR A 260 33.81 0.28 2.04
CA TYR A 260 33.57 1.42 1.16
C TYR A 260 33.78 2.75 1.88
N PRO A 261 35.02 3.29 1.89
CA PRO A 261 35.30 4.59 2.51
C PRO A 261 34.49 5.75 1.90
N SER A 262 34.04 5.62 0.65
CA SER A 262 33.22 6.61 -0.05
C SER A 262 31.72 6.42 0.13
N SER A 263 31.26 5.42 0.90
CA SER A 263 29.83 5.22 1.14
C SER A 263 29.26 6.30 2.06
N THR A 264 27.99 6.67 1.88
CA THR A 264 27.28 7.50 2.87
C THR A 264 26.59 6.62 3.91
N LEU A 265 26.57 7.07 5.16
CA LEU A 265 25.84 6.45 6.26
C LEU A 265 24.69 7.38 6.66
N GLU A 266 23.46 6.89 6.59
CA GLU A 266 22.26 7.70 6.78
C GLU A 266 21.21 6.94 7.60
N THR A 267 20.42 7.65 8.40
CA THR A 267 19.23 7.10 9.04
C THR A 267 18.19 6.77 7.97
N TYR A 268 17.55 5.62 8.08
CA TYR A 268 16.50 5.15 7.18
C TYR A 268 15.28 4.71 8.02
N GLY A 269 14.18 5.45 7.91
CA GLY A 269 13.04 5.26 8.82
C GLY A 269 13.39 5.63 10.27
N ASN A 270 12.62 5.11 11.23
CA ASN A 270 12.80 5.45 12.66
C ASN A 270 13.86 4.59 13.37
N TYR A 271 14.23 3.44 12.83
CA TYR A 271 15.09 2.44 13.51
C TYR A 271 16.04 1.67 12.58
N GLU A 272 16.23 2.12 11.33
CA GLU A 272 17.14 1.45 10.40
C GLU A 272 18.26 2.39 9.97
N THR A 273 19.39 1.80 9.61
CA THR A 273 20.56 2.49 9.09
C THR A 273 20.81 2.04 7.66
N LYS A 274 21.18 2.99 6.81
CA LYS A 274 21.49 2.75 5.40
C LYS A 274 22.95 3.11 5.12
N ILE A 275 23.69 2.16 4.57
CA ILE A 275 24.99 2.38 3.92
C ILE A 275 24.74 2.43 2.41
N CYS A 276 25.06 3.56 1.77
CA CYS A 276 24.79 3.79 0.36
C CYS A 276 26.08 3.86 -0.46
N VAL A 277 26.14 3.13 -1.56
CA VAL A 277 27.25 3.15 -2.52
C VAL A 277 26.72 3.46 -3.91
N ASP A 278 27.38 4.41 -4.57
CA ASP A 278 27.09 4.75 -5.96
C ASP A 278 27.66 3.71 -6.92
N VAL A 279 26.86 3.37 -7.92
CA VAL A 279 27.22 2.47 -9.01
C VAL A 279 26.78 3.06 -10.34
N PRO A 280 27.31 2.61 -11.48
CA PRO A 280 26.80 3.06 -12.78
C PRO A 280 25.29 2.79 -12.91
N GLU A 281 24.56 3.72 -13.55
CA GLU A 281 23.13 3.53 -13.80
C GLU A 281 22.86 2.49 -14.90
N MET A 282 21.67 1.89 -14.86
CA MET A 282 21.18 0.93 -15.84
C MET A 282 19.70 1.22 -16.12
N ARG A 283 19.36 1.90 -17.21
CA ARG A 283 17.98 2.28 -17.54
C ARG A 283 17.35 1.29 -18.51
N GLN A 284 16.03 1.12 -18.42
CA GLN A 284 15.27 0.22 -19.29
C GLN A 284 15.46 0.50 -20.78
N LYS A 285 15.52 1.78 -21.17
CA LYS A 285 15.71 2.19 -22.58
C LYS A 285 17.06 1.78 -23.16
N ASP A 286 18.07 1.59 -22.31
CA ASP A 286 19.44 1.26 -22.72
C ASP A 286 19.67 -0.26 -22.64
N GLY A 287 18.69 -1.00 -22.10
CA GLY A 287 18.74 -2.45 -21.91
C GLY A 287 19.62 -2.89 -20.73
N PHE A 288 19.73 -4.21 -20.59
CA PHE A 288 20.56 -4.81 -19.55
C PHE A 288 22.06 -4.62 -19.85
N ASN A 289 22.83 -4.21 -18.84
CA ASN A 289 24.27 -4.06 -18.93
C ASN A 289 24.99 -5.03 -17.98
N GLN A 290 25.62 -6.05 -18.55
CA GLN A 290 26.32 -7.09 -17.79
C GLN A 290 27.46 -6.54 -16.92
N ALA A 291 28.28 -5.61 -17.45
CA ALA A 291 29.42 -5.07 -16.71
C ALA A 291 28.97 -4.30 -15.46
N VAL A 292 27.85 -3.57 -15.56
CA VAL A 292 27.24 -2.88 -14.41
C VAL A 292 26.70 -3.91 -13.41
N ALA A 293 26.03 -4.97 -13.87
CA ALA A 293 25.55 -6.03 -12.97
C ALA A 293 26.69 -6.75 -12.24
N GLU A 294 27.84 -6.98 -12.89
CA GLU A 294 29.04 -7.56 -12.28
C GLU A 294 29.61 -6.67 -11.16
N ILE A 295 29.72 -5.36 -11.41
CA ILE A 295 30.11 -4.38 -10.39
C ILE A 295 29.14 -4.44 -9.22
N VAL A 296 27.84 -4.44 -9.49
CA VAL A 296 26.80 -4.47 -8.45
C VAL A 296 26.90 -5.73 -7.60
N PHE A 297 26.95 -6.92 -8.21
CA PHE A 297 27.02 -8.16 -7.45
C PHE A 297 28.34 -8.33 -6.69
N SER A 298 29.45 -7.84 -7.23
CA SER A 298 30.70 -7.76 -6.48
C SER A 298 30.58 -6.86 -5.27
N HIS A 299 29.87 -5.73 -5.38
CA HIS A 299 29.64 -4.84 -4.26
C HIS A 299 28.79 -5.48 -3.17
N ILE A 300 27.68 -6.10 -3.57
CA ILE A 300 26.75 -6.84 -2.69
C ILE A 300 27.51 -7.94 -1.94
N ASP A 301 28.28 -8.77 -2.63
CA ASP A 301 29.05 -9.86 -2.04
C ASP A 301 30.02 -9.37 -0.95
N ARG A 302 30.74 -8.28 -1.24
CA ARG A 302 31.67 -7.66 -0.30
C ARG A 302 30.97 -7.04 0.90
N MET A 303 29.81 -6.39 0.71
CA MET A 303 29.00 -5.87 1.83
C MET A 303 28.52 -6.99 2.75
N ILE A 304 28.02 -8.09 2.17
CA ILE A 304 27.55 -9.25 2.94
C ILE A 304 28.68 -9.92 3.70
N SER A 305 29.83 -10.11 3.04
CA SER A 305 31.00 -10.73 3.67
C SER A 305 31.48 -9.92 4.86
N TRP A 306 31.61 -8.60 4.69
CA TRP A 306 31.96 -7.68 5.77
C TRP A 306 30.95 -7.73 6.92
N TYR A 307 29.65 -7.72 6.63
CA TYR A 307 28.62 -7.75 7.66
C TYR A 307 28.62 -9.06 8.46
N LYS A 308 28.83 -10.19 7.78
CA LYS A 308 28.96 -11.50 8.43
C LYS A 308 30.17 -11.53 9.36
N GLU A 309 31.32 -11.02 8.93
CA GLU A 309 32.51 -10.89 9.78
C GLU A 309 32.26 -9.98 10.98
N MET A 310 31.58 -8.85 10.76
CA MET A 310 31.22 -7.90 11.82
C MET A 310 30.32 -8.55 12.88
N ILE A 311 29.29 -9.31 12.48
CA ILE A 311 28.40 -10.03 13.41
C ILE A 311 29.17 -11.09 14.19
N ILE A 312 30.05 -11.87 13.54
CA ILE A 312 30.83 -12.92 14.20
C ILE A 312 31.78 -12.32 15.26
N ASN A 313 32.41 -11.19 14.94
CA ASN A 313 33.42 -10.57 15.80
C ASN A 313 32.84 -9.63 16.87
N THR A 314 31.54 -9.35 16.82
CA THR A 314 30.85 -8.53 17.83
C THR A 314 30.10 -9.49 18.78
N PRO A 315 30.63 -9.79 19.98
CA PRO A 315 29.89 -10.61 20.93
C PRO A 315 28.59 -9.90 21.29
N VAL A 316 27.46 -10.55 21.00
CA VAL A 316 26.15 -10.10 21.43
C VAL A 316 26.21 -9.94 22.94
N ARG A 317 26.13 -8.70 23.45
CA ARG A 317 25.78 -8.47 24.85
C ARG A 317 24.34 -8.92 25.00
N LEU A 318 24.17 -10.15 25.49
CA LEU A 318 22.91 -10.58 26.10
C LEU A 318 22.80 -9.78 27.40
N GLU A 319 22.10 -8.64 27.34
CA GLU A 319 21.46 -8.02 28.50
C GLU A 319 19.95 -8.24 28.40
#